data_AF-F4P7Y1-F1
#
_entry.id   AF-F4P7Y1-F1
#
_cell.length_a   1.000
_cell.length_b   1.000
_cell.length_c   1.000
_cell.angle_alpha   90.00
_cell.angle_beta   90.00
_cell.angle_gamma   90.00
#
_symmetry.space_group_name_H-M   'P 1'
#
loop_
_entity.id
_entity.type
_entity.pdbx_description
1 polymer ?
#
loop_
_entity_poly.entity_id
_entity_poly.type
_entity_poly.pdbx_seq_one_letter_code
_entity_poly.pdbx_strand_id
1 'polypeptide(L)'
;MSWINCQLLSSLKQLKLTLAPSHSKSTRVLITPNTIDLTTINSAESDPLSDTFLCFSETVDPSTLNINQSGHYVTLSLAIQSMDSIETTTSITPDSAHTDMTAAQNWSSSQSIQCHNCKFNLTNTSQSDPSAAHNLFERHVDLPSQHWHEMLECWACHHEDYSSTLQGQQGGLILAQKNAVLVGDSYILLHPDTMQMDRLAIIYTGNEPVGSIKESNNRFHLQQVKIVKLFKYRIDAMIGSGRPLHTSFPDCFIEEIMDIANAHATYRFYIHDEDSLNEAKPLLYIWLFSTHIQSVRIRETGRVKVKQRPAIKVLYKTFHRNDPINNHPDMSNKQNTERLYMASDLVVMLIKLLHINSEEQLPAPERKMLGFKASVLFYSRPA
;
A
#
# COMPACT_ATOMS: atom_id res chain seq x y z
N MET A 1 28.91 -2.32 3.94
CA MET A 1 28.68 -3.34 4.99
C MET A 1 27.58 -2.80 5.87
N SER A 2 26.40 -3.43 5.89
CA SER A 2 25.32 -3.01 6.79
C SER A 2 25.68 -3.38 8.21
N TRP A 3 25.80 -2.39 9.09
CA TRP A 3 26.10 -2.59 10.50
C TRP A 3 24.86 -2.96 11.32
N ILE A 4 23.70 -3.11 10.66
CA ILE A 4 22.42 -3.50 11.25
C ILE A 4 21.83 -4.65 10.44
N ASN A 5 21.35 -5.68 11.13
CA ASN A 5 20.54 -6.75 10.57
C ASN A 5 19.22 -6.83 11.36
N CYS A 6 18.09 -6.79 10.65
CA CYS A 6 16.75 -6.87 11.23
C CYS A 6 16.08 -8.18 10.79
N GLN A 7 15.61 -8.97 11.76
CA GLN A 7 14.95 -10.24 11.51
C GLN A 7 13.64 -10.33 12.31
N LEU A 8 12.54 -10.54 11.59
CA LEU A 8 11.25 -10.86 12.19
C LEU A 8 11.17 -12.36 12.50
N LEU A 9 11.03 -12.72 13.78
CA LEU A 9 10.87 -14.10 14.26
C LEU A 9 9.37 -14.37 14.48
N SER A 10 8.65 -14.60 13.38
CA SER A 10 7.19 -14.77 13.36
C SER A 10 6.69 -15.88 14.29
N SER A 11 7.42 -16.99 14.42
CA SER A 11 7.07 -18.11 15.32
C SER A 11 7.13 -17.74 16.81
N LEU A 12 7.89 -16.69 17.16
CA LEU A 12 8.09 -16.23 18.52
C LEU A 12 7.39 -14.90 18.80
N LYS A 13 6.70 -14.32 17.80
CA LYS A 13 6.17 -12.94 17.85
C LYS A 13 7.24 -11.95 18.35
N GLN A 14 8.46 -12.07 17.83
CA GLN A 14 9.59 -11.28 18.26
C GLN A 14 10.27 -10.58 17.08
N LEU A 15 10.67 -9.33 17.28
CA LEU A 15 11.56 -8.60 16.40
C LEU A 15 12.99 -8.71 16.95
N LYS A 16 13.93 -9.19 16.14
CA LYS A 16 15.34 -9.31 16.51
C LYS A 16 16.20 -8.37 15.66
N LEU A 17 16.91 -7.46 16.30
CA LEU A 17 17.86 -6.55 15.66
C LEU A 17 19.27 -6.91 16.11
N THR A 18 20.19 -7.08 15.17
CA THR A 18 21.60 -7.38 15.44
C THR A 18 22.44 -6.22 14.94
N LEU A 19 23.09 -5.52 15.87
CA LEU A 19 23.99 -4.41 15.59
C LEU A 19 25.42 -4.95 15.57
N ALA A 20 26.11 -4.80 14.44
CA ALA A 20 27.54 -5.09 14.29
C ALA A 20 28.36 -3.93 14.90
N PRO A 21 29.56 -4.21 15.44
CA PRO A 21 30.34 -3.16 16.08
C PRO A 21 30.82 -2.17 15.03
N SER A 22 30.46 -0.90 15.21
CA SER A 22 31.14 0.20 14.57
C SER A 22 32.38 0.52 15.41
N HIS A 23 33.58 0.35 14.84
CA HIS A 23 34.82 0.71 15.51
C HIS A 23 34.75 2.20 15.91
N SER A 24 34.73 2.49 17.22
CA SER A 24 34.88 3.80 17.88
C SER A 24 33.67 4.72 18.10
N LYS A 25 32.41 4.28 17.95
CA LYS A 25 31.24 5.18 18.18
C LYS A 25 30.22 4.61 19.15
N SER A 26 29.62 5.48 19.97
CA SER A 26 28.48 5.12 20.82
C SER A 26 27.20 5.26 20.01
N THR A 27 26.32 4.25 20.02
CA THR A 27 25.03 4.32 19.31
C THR A 27 23.92 4.43 20.34
N ARG A 28 23.14 5.50 20.27
CA ARG A 28 21.90 5.66 21.02
C ARG A 28 20.78 5.02 20.23
N VAL A 29 19.98 4.20 20.90
CA VAL A 29 18.80 3.55 20.33
C VAL A 29 17.57 4.11 21.03
N LEU A 30 16.66 4.73 20.29
CA LEU A 30 15.34 5.12 20.76
C LEU A 30 14.31 4.20 20.13
N ILE A 31 13.54 3.50 20.97
CA ILE A 31 12.53 2.53 20.52
C ILE A 31 11.15 3.09 20.87
N THR A 32 10.29 3.23 19.87
CA THR A 32 8.87 3.50 20.02
C THR A 32 8.06 2.28 19.56
N PRO A 33 6.75 2.25 19.76
CA PRO A 33 5.93 1.12 19.33
C PRO A 33 6.02 0.82 17.83
N ASN A 34 6.30 1.82 16.97
CA ASN A 34 6.29 1.63 15.52
C ASN A 34 7.63 1.99 14.85
N THR A 35 8.59 2.53 15.59
CA THR A 35 9.86 3.01 15.05
C THR A 35 11.03 2.71 15.96
N ILE A 36 12.21 2.51 15.35
CA ILE A 36 13.50 2.50 16.04
C ILE A 36 14.39 3.53 15.38
N ASP A 37 14.88 4.45 16.19
CA ASP A 37 15.80 5.50 15.81
C ASP A 37 17.20 5.17 16.37
N LEU A 38 18.18 5.14 15.48
CA LEU A 38 19.57 4.84 15.79
C LEU A 38 20.42 6.08 15.52
N THR A 39 20.81 6.77 16.58
CA THR A 39 21.67 7.95 16.51
C THR A 39 23.09 7.56 16.89
N THR A 40 24.05 7.77 16.01
CA THR A 40 25.46 7.52 16.32
C THR A 40 26.11 8.77 16.90
N ILE A 41 26.59 8.69 18.14
CA ILE A 41 27.23 9.77 18.90
C ILE A 41 28.76 9.59 18.82
N ASN A 42 29.44 10.59 18.27
CA ASN A 42 30.90 10.69 18.36
C ASN A 42 31.27 11.27 19.74
N SER A 43 32.25 10.67 20.42
CA SER A 43 32.70 11.13 21.74
C SER A 43 33.47 12.47 21.72
N ALA A 44 33.79 13.01 20.54
CA ALA A 44 34.66 14.18 20.39
C ALA A 44 33.97 15.47 19.90
N GLU A 45 32.76 15.41 19.33
CA GLU A 45 32.01 16.57 18.84
C GLU A 45 30.51 16.31 19.04
N SER A 46 29.78 17.32 19.53
CA SER A 46 28.39 17.21 20.01
C SER A 46 27.33 17.07 18.91
N ASP A 47 27.72 16.93 17.65
CA ASP A 47 26.77 16.84 16.53
C ASP A 47 26.54 15.38 16.08
N PRO A 48 25.28 14.90 16.06
CA PRO A 48 24.95 13.58 15.57
C PRO A 48 25.23 13.47 14.07
N LEU A 49 26.04 12.48 13.68
CA LEU A 49 26.59 12.35 12.31
C LEU A 49 25.68 11.58 11.34
N SER A 50 24.65 10.89 11.83
CA SER A 50 23.66 10.20 11.01
C SER A 50 22.57 9.58 11.89
N ASP A 51 21.30 9.90 11.60
CA ASP A 51 20.14 9.21 12.16
C ASP A 51 19.69 8.12 11.17
N THR A 52 19.56 6.89 11.66
CA THR A 52 18.97 5.78 10.89
C THR A 52 17.63 5.42 11.49
N PHE A 53 16.56 5.57 10.70
CA PHE A 53 15.21 5.25 11.12
C PHE A 53 14.78 3.90 10.54
N LEU A 54 14.26 3.03 11.41
CA LEU A 54 13.61 1.78 11.05
C LEU A 54 12.13 1.87 11.44
N CYS A 55 11.24 1.72 10.47
CA CYS A 55 9.80 1.66 10.69
C CYS A 55 9.34 0.20 10.61
N PHE A 56 8.41 -0.20 11.47
CA PHE A 56 7.82 -1.53 11.48
C PHE A 56 6.35 -1.46 11.06
N SER A 57 5.88 -2.50 10.36
CA SER A 57 4.47 -2.69 10.04
C SER A 57 3.67 -3.25 11.23
N GLU A 58 4.35 -3.73 12.26
CA GLU A 58 3.76 -4.34 13.45
C GLU A 58 4.17 -3.53 14.68
N THR A 59 3.24 -3.32 15.61
CA THR A 59 3.49 -2.60 16.87
C THR A 59 4.36 -3.46 17.79
N VAL A 60 5.57 -3.01 18.09
CA VAL A 60 6.44 -3.62 19.11
C VAL A 60 6.08 -3.06 20.48
N ASP A 61 6.26 -3.86 21.53
CA ASP A 61 6.14 -3.38 22.91
C ASP A 61 7.54 -2.97 23.42
N PRO A 62 7.84 -1.66 23.55
CA PRO A 62 9.16 -1.23 23.99
C PRO A 62 9.51 -1.71 25.41
N SER A 63 8.51 -2.00 26.25
CA SER A 63 8.72 -2.50 27.62
C SER A 63 9.28 -3.93 27.66
N THR A 64 9.16 -4.67 26.55
CA THR A 64 9.64 -6.05 26.42
C THR A 64 11.06 -6.14 25.85
N LEU A 65 11.73 -4.99 25.68
CA LEU A 65 13.09 -4.93 25.15
C LEU A 65 14.04 -5.79 25.98
N ASN A 66 14.58 -6.82 25.35
CA ASN A 66 15.66 -7.63 25.89
C ASN A 66 16.94 -7.35 25.09
N ILE A 67 17.97 -6.90 25.79
CA ILE A 67 19.27 -6.58 25.21
C ILE A 67 20.23 -7.72 25.57
N ASN A 68 20.76 -8.39 24.55
CA ASN A 68 21.76 -9.43 24.73
C ASN A 68 23.04 -9.06 23.97
N GLN A 69 24.16 -9.03 24.67
CA GLN A 69 25.46 -8.78 24.08
C GLN A 69 26.23 -10.09 23.95
N SER A 70 26.59 -10.45 22.72
CA SER A 70 27.40 -11.64 22.44
C SER A 70 28.60 -11.27 21.58
N GLY A 71 29.77 -11.31 22.21
CA GLY A 71 31.03 -10.90 21.60
C GLY A 71 30.97 -9.46 21.08
N HIS A 72 30.96 -9.34 19.75
CA HIS A 72 31.00 -8.08 19.02
C HIS A 72 29.62 -7.51 18.67
N TYR A 73 28.54 -8.26 18.90
CA TYR A 73 27.20 -7.87 18.47
C TYR A 73 26.31 -7.51 19.67
N VAL A 74 25.44 -6.53 19.46
CA VAL A 74 24.32 -6.24 20.37
C VAL A 74 23.04 -6.71 19.68
N THR A 75 22.33 -7.63 20.35
CA THR A 75 21.02 -8.10 19.92
C THR A 75 19.95 -7.40 20.74
N LEU A 76 18.98 -6.77 20.06
CA LEU A 76 17.76 -6.25 20.67
C LEU A 76 16.61 -7.17 20.27
N SER A 77 15.93 -7.75 21.25
CA SER A 77 14.74 -8.57 21.05
C SER A 77 13.52 -7.86 21.65
N LEU A 78 12.49 -7.64 20.86
CA LEU A 78 11.23 -7.01 21.29
C LEU A 78 10.07 -7.97 21.02
N ALA A 79 9.12 -8.06 21.94
CA ALA A 79 7.86 -8.72 21.67
C ALA A 79 7.00 -7.83 20.77
N ILE A 80 6.26 -8.49 19.88
CA ILE A 80 5.32 -7.85 18.98
C ILE A 80 3.95 -7.96 19.62
N GLN A 81 3.28 -6.82 19.77
CA GLN A 81 1.90 -6.81 20.20
C GLN A 81 1.06 -7.41 19.08
N SER A 82 0.69 -8.68 19.24
CA SER A 82 -0.35 -9.28 18.43
C SER A 82 -1.61 -8.44 18.63
N MET A 83 -2.18 -7.91 17.56
CA MET A 83 -3.58 -7.49 17.56
C MET A 83 -4.49 -8.73 17.62
N ASP A 84 -4.26 -9.61 18.60
CA ASP A 84 -5.22 -10.66 18.93
C ASP A 84 -6.29 -9.98 19.77
N SER A 85 -7.47 -9.80 19.16
CA SER A 85 -8.74 -9.45 19.81
C SER A 85 -8.83 -8.08 20.50
N ILE A 86 -8.99 -7.02 19.71
CA ILE A 86 -10.15 -6.16 20.00
C ILE A 86 -11.35 -6.92 19.44
N GLU A 87 -11.99 -7.72 20.31
CA GLU A 87 -13.39 -8.09 20.09
C GLU A 87 -14.19 -6.79 20.08
N THR A 88 -14.22 -6.15 18.92
CA THR A 88 -15.19 -5.11 18.65
C THR A 88 -16.49 -5.86 18.47
N THR A 89 -17.21 -6.06 19.58
CA THR A 89 -18.62 -6.45 19.59
C THR A 89 -19.44 -5.28 19.06
N THR A 90 -19.12 -4.79 17.86
CA THR A 90 -20.04 -4.02 17.04
C THR A 90 -21.10 -5.01 16.60
N SER A 91 -22.23 -4.98 17.28
CA SER A 91 -23.50 -5.30 16.67
C SER A 91 -23.65 -4.40 15.45
N ILE A 92 -23.17 -4.87 14.30
CA ILE A 92 -23.41 -4.24 13.00
C ILE A 92 -24.89 -4.46 12.72
N THR A 93 -25.70 -3.50 13.12
CA THR A 93 -26.93 -3.16 12.42
C THR A 93 -26.52 -2.69 11.02
N PRO A 94 -26.98 -3.35 9.95
CA PRO A 94 -26.66 -2.94 8.59
C PRO A 94 -27.60 -1.80 8.21
N ASP A 95 -27.18 -0.55 8.40
CA ASP A 95 -27.90 0.61 7.83
C ASP A 95 -27.10 1.92 7.74
N SER A 96 -25.82 1.98 8.17
CA SER A 96 -24.99 3.14 7.84
C SER A 96 -24.21 2.87 6.57
N ALA A 97 -24.52 3.58 5.49
CA ALA A 97 -23.72 3.63 4.27
C ALA A 97 -22.23 3.73 4.63
N HIS A 98 -21.43 2.73 4.23
CA HIS A 98 -19.99 2.79 4.39
C HIS A 98 -19.48 3.94 3.51
N THR A 99 -19.14 5.06 4.14
CA THR A 99 -18.46 6.17 3.48
C THR A 99 -17.02 5.73 3.28
N ASP A 100 -16.64 5.42 2.04
CA ASP A 100 -15.27 5.07 1.67
C ASP A 100 -14.64 6.19 0.83
N MET A 101 -13.37 6.03 0.46
CA MET A 101 -12.64 7.07 -0.27
C MET A 101 -12.92 7.05 -1.78
N THR A 102 -13.89 6.28 -2.27
CA THR A 102 -14.03 6.05 -3.72
C THR A 102 -14.72 7.17 -4.48
N ALA A 103 -15.73 7.80 -3.88
CA ALA A 103 -16.52 8.81 -4.54
C ALA A 103 -16.01 10.19 -4.16
N ALA A 104 -15.79 11.05 -5.13
CA ALA A 104 -15.38 12.45 -4.96
C ALA A 104 -16.26 13.19 -3.96
N GLN A 105 -17.57 12.89 -3.91
CA GLN A 105 -18.49 13.49 -2.96
C GLN A 105 -18.12 13.23 -1.48
N ASN A 106 -17.53 12.07 -1.18
CA ASN A 106 -17.11 11.72 0.18
C ASN A 106 -15.95 12.59 0.67
N TRP A 107 -15.21 13.21 -0.26
CA TRP A 107 -14.09 14.08 0.04
C TRP A 107 -14.49 15.51 0.44
N SER A 108 -15.75 15.88 0.23
CA SER A 108 -16.29 17.23 0.50
C SER A 108 -16.12 17.71 1.94
N SER A 109 -16.01 16.80 2.90
CA SER A 109 -15.82 17.08 4.32
C SER A 109 -14.43 16.75 4.83
N SER A 110 -13.48 16.45 3.93
CA SER A 110 -12.10 16.10 4.29
C SER A 110 -11.37 17.34 4.80
N GLN A 111 -10.75 17.19 5.96
CA GLN A 111 -10.01 18.25 6.67
C GLN A 111 -8.50 18.04 6.58
N SER A 112 -8.05 16.78 6.56
CA SER A 112 -6.63 16.44 6.38
C SER A 112 -6.47 15.04 5.80
N ILE A 113 -5.31 14.78 5.21
CA ILE A 113 -4.90 13.45 4.78
C ILE A 113 -3.74 13.01 5.65
N GLN A 114 -3.81 11.79 6.16
CA GLN A 114 -2.78 11.21 7.01
C GLN A 114 -2.25 9.92 6.38
N CYS A 115 -1.00 9.58 6.68
CA CYS A 115 -0.48 8.26 6.35
C CYS A 115 -1.21 7.21 7.20
N HIS A 116 -1.72 6.15 6.56
CA HIS A 116 -2.42 5.08 7.26
C HIS A 116 -1.52 4.37 8.27
N ASN A 117 -0.22 4.21 7.95
CA ASN A 117 0.70 3.45 8.80
C ASN A 117 1.21 4.25 10.01
N CYS A 118 1.76 5.45 9.78
CA CYS A 118 2.38 6.25 10.85
C CYS A 118 1.46 7.36 11.41
N LYS A 119 0.25 7.53 10.85
CA LYS A 119 -0.73 8.57 11.21
C LYS A 119 -0.22 10.01 11.06
N PHE A 120 0.90 10.19 10.37
CA PHE A 120 1.49 11.49 10.12
C PHE A 120 0.63 12.29 9.13
N ASN A 121 0.41 13.58 9.40
CA ASN A 121 -0.36 14.46 8.52
C ASN A 121 0.46 14.80 7.26
N LEU A 122 -0.10 14.49 6.10
CA LEU A 122 0.55 14.68 4.80
C LEU A 122 0.16 16.02 4.14
N THR A 123 -0.81 16.73 4.71
CA THR A 123 -1.38 17.94 4.12
C THR A 123 -0.88 19.21 4.80
N ASN A 124 -0.77 20.29 4.03
CA ASN A 124 -0.42 21.59 4.55
C ASN A 124 -1.61 22.17 5.32
N THR A 125 -1.63 22.00 6.64
CA THR A 125 -2.56 22.75 7.50
C THR A 125 -2.06 24.18 7.62
N SER A 126 -2.62 25.11 6.86
CA SER A 126 -2.40 26.53 7.10
C SER A 126 -2.89 26.84 8.53
N GLN A 127 -1.98 27.29 9.39
CA GLN A 127 -2.23 27.62 10.81
C GLN A 127 -3.20 28.80 11.03
N SER A 128 -3.91 29.24 10.01
CA SER A 128 -4.86 30.34 10.09
C SER A 128 -6.19 29.85 10.67
N ASP A 129 -6.35 30.11 11.95
CA ASP A 129 -7.60 30.08 12.72
C ASP A 129 -8.24 28.69 12.94
N PRO A 130 -7.99 28.03 14.09
CA PRO A 130 -8.59 26.73 14.45
C PRO A 130 -10.11 26.78 14.66
N SER A 131 -10.75 27.95 14.52
CA SER A 131 -12.18 28.17 14.74
C SER A 131 -13.04 28.00 13.49
N ALA A 132 -12.46 28.01 12.29
CA ALA A 132 -13.18 27.79 11.04
C ALA A 132 -12.89 26.38 10.50
N ALA A 133 -13.92 25.53 10.45
CA ALA A 133 -13.84 24.22 9.82
C ALA A 133 -13.65 24.38 8.31
N HIS A 134 -12.39 24.49 7.88
CA HIS A 134 -12.06 24.58 6.46
C HIS A 134 -11.97 23.17 5.85
N ASN A 135 -12.68 22.98 4.73
CA ASN A 135 -12.50 21.81 3.89
C ASN A 135 -11.15 21.92 3.17
N LEU A 136 -10.42 20.81 3.11
CA LEU A 136 -9.13 20.71 2.44
C LEU A 136 -9.24 20.96 0.93
N PHE A 137 -10.39 20.61 0.35
CA PHE A 137 -10.66 20.68 -1.07
C PHE A 137 -11.92 21.51 -1.34
N GLU A 138 -11.83 22.41 -2.32
CA GLU A 138 -12.95 23.17 -2.86
C GLU A 138 -13.63 22.41 -4.01
N ARG A 139 -12.85 21.62 -4.75
CA ARG A 139 -13.29 20.89 -5.94
C ARG A 139 -12.96 19.40 -5.84
N HIS A 140 -13.93 18.56 -6.19
CA HIS A 140 -13.81 17.11 -6.15
C HIS A 140 -14.29 16.55 -7.49
N VAL A 141 -13.46 15.76 -8.16
CA VAL A 141 -13.76 15.23 -9.48
C VAL A 141 -13.46 13.74 -9.50
N ASP A 142 -14.46 12.93 -9.82
CA ASP A 142 -14.25 11.52 -10.11
C ASP A 142 -13.52 11.39 -11.45
N LEU A 143 -12.45 10.60 -11.46
CA LEU A 143 -11.79 10.21 -12.70
C LEU A 143 -12.67 9.19 -13.43
N PRO A 144 -12.72 9.22 -14.78
CA PRO A 144 -13.62 8.36 -15.53
C PRO A 144 -13.22 6.88 -15.50
N SER A 145 -11.93 6.57 -15.27
CA SER A 145 -11.42 5.21 -15.07
C SER A 145 -10.04 5.23 -14.39
N GLN A 146 -9.56 4.10 -13.89
CA GLN A 146 -8.20 3.98 -13.34
C GLN A 146 -7.11 4.22 -14.41
N HIS A 147 -7.42 3.81 -15.64
CA HIS A 147 -6.59 3.88 -16.85
C HIS A 147 -6.95 5.05 -17.79
N TRP A 148 -7.56 6.12 -17.27
CA TRP A 148 -8.10 7.21 -18.10
C TRP A 148 -7.06 7.86 -19.04
N HIS A 149 -5.78 7.83 -18.67
CA HIS A 149 -4.69 8.34 -19.50
C HIS A 149 -4.54 7.53 -20.80
N GLU A 150 -4.68 6.20 -20.73
CA GLU A 150 -4.67 5.31 -21.90
C GLU A 150 -5.90 5.57 -22.80
N MET A 151 -7.04 5.90 -22.18
CA MET A 151 -8.24 6.26 -22.94
C MET A 151 -8.08 7.58 -23.72
N LEU A 152 -7.33 8.56 -23.18
CA LEU A 152 -7.03 9.79 -23.90
C LEU A 152 -6.15 9.53 -25.13
N GLU A 153 -5.19 8.60 -25.04
CA GLU A 153 -4.37 8.20 -26.19
C GLU A 153 -5.22 7.57 -27.30
N CYS A 154 -6.27 6.82 -26.93
CA CYS A 154 -7.19 6.20 -27.90
C CYS A 154 -8.16 7.22 -28.53
N TRP A 155 -8.43 8.35 -27.87
CA TRP A 155 -9.33 9.40 -28.36
C TRP A 155 -8.58 10.44 -29.19
N ALA A 156 -7.29 10.63 -28.95
CA ALA A 156 -6.39 11.41 -29.80
C ALA A 156 -6.00 10.67 -31.10
N CYS A 157 -6.98 10.06 -31.78
CA CYS A 157 -6.79 9.49 -33.13
C CYS A 157 -6.40 10.57 -34.18
N HIS A 158 -6.43 11.85 -33.80
CA HIS A 158 -5.88 12.95 -34.57
C HIS A 158 -4.81 13.67 -33.72
N HIS A 159 -3.60 13.82 -34.28
CA HIS A 159 -2.44 14.54 -33.73
C HIS A 159 -2.68 16.06 -33.63
N GLU A 160 -3.89 16.49 -33.29
CA GLU A 160 -4.12 17.89 -32.95
C GLU A 160 -3.60 18.10 -31.51
N ASP A 161 -2.73 19.10 -31.33
CA ASP A 161 -2.12 19.46 -30.05
C ASP A 161 -3.17 19.99 -29.05
N TYR A 162 -3.99 19.09 -28.50
CA TYR A 162 -4.99 19.39 -27.46
C TYR A 162 -4.34 19.82 -26.12
N SER A 163 -3.04 19.64 -25.98
CA SER A 163 -2.23 20.10 -24.84
C SER A 163 -2.26 21.60 -24.63
N SER A 164 -2.62 22.40 -25.64
CA SER A 164 -2.71 23.86 -25.54
C SER A 164 -4.11 24.37 -25.15
N THR A 165 -5.15 23.56 -25.34
CA THR A 165 -6.56 24.00 -25.32
C THR A 165 -7.29 23.70 -24.02
N LEU A 166 -6.84 22.71 -23.23
CA LEU A 166 -7.47 22.34 -21.96
C LEU A 166 -6.64 22.84 -20.78
N GLN A 167 -7.13 23.89 -20.10
CA GLN A 167 -6.53 24.37 -18.85
C GLN A 167 -6.41 23.22 -17.84
N GLY A 168 -5.18 22.93 -17.40
CA GLY A 168 -4.89 21.85 -16.47
C GLY A 168 -4.47 20.53 -17.11
N GLN A 169 -4.28 20.49 -18.44
CA GLN A 169 -3.61 19.36 -19.10
C GLN A 169 -2.18 19.72 -19.50
N GLN A 170 -1.24 18.80 -19.26
CA GLN A 170 0.12 18.90 -19.76
C GLN A 170 0.55 17.54 -20.31
N GLY A 171 0.82 17.45 -21.61
CA GLY A 171 1.23 16.20 -22.27
C GLY A 171 0.20 15.07 -22.14
N GLY A 172 -1.10 15.37 -22.25
CA GLY A 172 -2.17 14.39 -22.10
C GLY A 172 -2.54 14.04 -20.64
N LEU A 173 -1.80 14.54 -19.66
CA LEU A 173 -2.10 14.32 -18.25
C LEU A 173 -3.03 15.40 -17.68
N ILE A 174 -4.20 15.03 -17.16
CA ILE A 174 -5.02 15.84 -16.25
C ILE A 174 -4.24 16.06 -14.94
N LEU A 175 -3.84 17.29 -14.70
CA LEU A 175 -3.17 17.70 -13.47
C LEU A 175 -4.23 18.14 -12.45
N ALA A 176 -4.09 17.66 -11.21
CA ALA A 176 -4.90 18.15 -10.11
C ALA A 176 -4.60 19.63 -9.86
N GLN A 177 -5.64 20.48 -9.90
CA GLN A 177 -5.52 21.90 -9.58
C GLN A 177 -5.33 22.10 -8.08
N LYS A 178 -4.80 23.27 -7.68
CA LYS A 178 -4.72 23.65 -6.27
C LYS A 178 -6.13 23.61 -5.64
N ASN A 179 -6.23 23.12 -4.41
CA ASN A 179 -7.49 22.90 -3.68
C ASN A 179 -8.49 21.95 -4.38
N ALA A 180 -8.04 21.17 -5.38
CA ALA A 180 -8.84 20.14 -6.01
C ALA A 180 -8.28 18.74 -5.71
N VAL A 181 -9.18 17.76 -5.62
CA VAL A 181 -8.84 16.33 -5.59
C VAL A 181 -9.47 15.64 -6.78
N LEU A 182 -8.65 14.89 -7.52
CA LEU A 182 -9.12 13.95 -8.53
C LEU A 182 -9.13 12.55 -7.92
N VAL A 183 -10.27 11.87 -7.99
CA VAL A 183 -10.48 10.59 -7.30
C VAL A 183 -10.62 9.49 -8.35
N GLY A 184 -9.60 8.63 -8.47
CA GLY A 184 -9.71 7.36 -9.19
C GLY A 184 -10.16 6.26 -8.25
N ASP A 185 -10.24 5.00 -8.67
CA ASP A 185 -10.74 3.93 -7.79
C ASP A 185 -9.78 3.59 -6.65
N SER A 186 -8.51 3.30 -6.99
CA SER A 186 -7.47 2.90 -6.04
C SER A 186 -6.58 4.05 -5.53
N TYR A 187 -6.65 5.23 -6.15
CA TYR A 187 -5.78 6.36 -5.85
C TYR A 187 -6.50 7.71 -5.95
N ILE A 188 -5.84 8.75 -5.44
CA ILE A 188 -6.20 10.14 -5.66
C ILE A 188 -5.02 10.91 -6.26
N LEU A 189 -5.32 11.99 -6.98
CA LEU A 189 -4.34 12.93 -7.49
C LEU A 189 -4.54 14.29 -6.82
N LEU A 190 -3.44 14.86 -6.37
CA LEU A 190 -3.38 16.11 -5.63
C LEU A 190 -2.34 17.06 -6.22
N HIS A 191 -2.60 18.36 -6.04
CA HIS A 191 -1.60 19.38 -6.33
C HIS A 191 -0.50 19.36 -5.24
N PRO A 192 0.79 19.48 -5.60
CA PRO A 192 1.91 19.47 -4.65
C PRO A 192 1.79 20.51 -3.54
N ASP A 193 1.30 21.72 -3.83
CA ASP A 193 1.04 22.78 -2.82
C ASP A 193 0.09 22.36 -1.68
N THR A 194 -0.75 21.34 -1.89
CA THR A 194 -1.66 20.84 -0.85
C THR A 194 -0.92 19.93 0.15
N MET A 195 0.29 19.49 -0.20
CA MET A 195 1.02 18.42 0.50
C MET A 195 2.31 18.93 1.17
N GLN A 196 2.66 18.29 2.29
CA GLN A 196 3.98 18.42 2.93
C GLN A 196 4.99 17.59 2.14
N MET A 197 5.51 18.14 1.04
CA MET A 197 6.37 17.42 0.10
C MET A 197 7.70 16.94 0.71
N ASP A 198 8.18 17.58 1.77
CA ASP A 198 9.36 17.18 2.55
C ASP A 198 9.13 15.89 3.35
N ARG A 199 7.88 15.45 3.48
CA ARG A 199 7.45 14.28 4.27
C ARG A 199 7.04 13.10 3.40
N LEU A 200 7.11 13.24 2.08
CA LEU A 200 6.74 12.18 1.14
C LEU A 200 7.99 11.54 0.54
N ALA A 201 8.02 10.20 0.56
CA ALA A 201 8.93 9.44 -0.28
C ALA A 201 8.36 9.42 -1.72
N ILE A 202 9.11 9.95 -2.68
CA ILE A 202 8.71 9.96 -4.09
C ILE A 202 9.29 8.71 -4.75
N ILE A 203 8.41 7.78 -5.13
CA ILE A 203 8.79 6.48 -5.69
C ILE A 203 8.88 6.52 -7.23
N TYR A 204 8.12 7.39 -7.90
CA TYR A 204 8.08 7.44 -9.37
C TYR A 204 7.92 8.87 -9.91
N THR A 205 8.77 9.23 -10.88
CA THR A 205 8.65 10.41 -11.74
C THR A 205 8.61 9.90 -13.17
N GLY A 206 7.46 9.99 -13.85
CA GLY A 206 7.29 9.37 -15.17
C GLY A 206 8.32 9.77 -16.23
N ASN A 207 8.52 8.81 -17.16
CA ASN A 207 9.11 8.87 -18.50
C ASN A 207 10.62 8.94 -18.73
N GLU A 208 11.46 8.66 -17.73
CA GLU A 208 12.77 8.07 -18.03
C GLU A 208 12.98 6.77 -17.24
N PRO A 209 13.60 5.74 -17.84
CA PRO A 209 14.02 4.57 -17.10
C PRO A 209 15.02 5.07 -16.08
N VAL A 210 14.56 5.16 -14.84
CA VAL A 210 15.40 5.40 -13.70
C VAL A 210 16.29 4.17 -13.55
N GLY A 211 17.39 4.16 -14.30
CA GLY A 211 18.53 3.33 -14.04
C GLY A 211 19.02 3.70 -12.66
N SER A 212 18.52 2.99 -11.64
CA SER A 212 19.01 3.02 -10.28
C SER A 212 19.19 4.44 -9.70
N ILE A 213 18.14 5.00 -9.09
CA ILE A 213 18.37 5.97 -8.00
C ILE A 213 18.99 5.15 -6.86
N LYS A 214 20.32 5.03 -6.92
CA LYS A 214 21.12 4.85 -5.73
C LYS A 214 20.84 6.07 -4.87
N GLU A 215 20.54 5.82 -3.59
CA GLU A 215 20.59 6.78 -2.49
C GLU A 215 21.62 7.87 -2.77
N SER A 216 21.19 8.97 -3.37
CA SER A 216 21.98 10.17 -3.47
C SER A 216 21.24 11.18 -2.63
N ASN A 217 21.95 11.78 -1.69
CA ASN A 217 21.50 12.86 -0.82
C ASN A 217 21.03 14.13 -1.57
N ASN A 218 20.75 14.02 -2.87
CA ASN A 218 20.09 15.05 -3.63
C ASN A 218 18.63 15.05 -3.22
N ARG A 219 18.27 16.01 -2.37
CA ARG A 219 16.92 16.56 -2.32
C ARG A 219 16.49 16.75 -3.77
N PHE A 220 15.56 15.91 -4.25
CA PHE A 220 14.90 16.15 -5.52
C PHE A 220 14.49 17.62 -5.56
N HIS A 221 14.66 18.31 -6.70
CA HIS A 221 14.06 19.62 -6.87
C HIS A 221 12.54 19.43 -6.87
N LEU A 222 11.95 19.39 -5.68
CA LEU A 222 10.50 19.24 -5.43
C LEU A 222 9.69 20.27 -6.22
N GLN A 223 10.32 21.37 -6.62
CA GLN A 223 9.81 22.40 -7.52
C GLN A 223 9.35 21.87 -8.90
N GLN A 224 9.82 20.70 -9.32
CA GLN A 224 9.43 20.08 -10.60
C GLN A 224 8.24 19.12 -10.48
N VAL A 225 7.87 18.70 -9.27
CA VAL A 225 6.70 17.83 -9.08
C VAL A 225 5.46 18.61 -9.52
N LYS A 226 4.67 18.04 -10.44
CA LYS A 226 3.43 18.65 -10.95
C LYS A 226 2.17 18.03 -10.36
N ILE A 227 2.28 16.80 -9.87
CA ILE A 227 1.14 16.04 -9.35
C ILE A 227 1.64 15.05 -8.30
N VAL A 228 0.83 14.81 -7.28
CA VAL A 228 1.06 13.80 -6.26
C VAL A 228 -0.01 12.73 -6.37
N LYS A 229 0.38 11.49 -6.65
CA LYS A 229 -0.50 10.33 -6.66
C LYS A 229 -0.40 9.61 -5.31
N LEU A 230 -1.51 9.51 -4.59
CA LEU A 230 -1.58 8.77 -3.32
C LEU A 230 -2.53 7.60 -3.46
N PHE A 231 -2.06 6.41 -3.10
CA PHE A 231 -2.90 5.22 -3.05
C PHE A 231 -3.77 5.22 -1.79
N LYS A 232 -5.07 4.98 -1.95
CA LYS A 232 -6.07 5.10 -0.87
C LYS A 232 -5.81 4.15 0.28
N TYR A 233 -5.30 2.95 -0.01
CA TYR A 233 -4.93 1.98 1.00
C TYR A 233 -3.70 2.36 1.84
N ARG A 234 -2.97 3.42 1.47
CA ARG A 234 -1.84 3.97 2.25
C ARG A 234 -2.18 5.23 3.03
N ILE A 235 -3.39 5.75 2.88
CA ILE A 235 -3.80 7.01 3.50
C ILE A 235 -5.13 6.87 4.23
N ASP A 236 -5.35 7.79 5.15
CA ASP A 236 -6.63 8.03 5.82
C ASP A 236 -7.04 9.47 5.52
N ALA A 237 -8.28 9.69 5.10
CA ALA A 237 -8.84 11.04 4.98
C ALA A 237 -9.66 11.36 6.23
N MET A 238 -9.20 12.34 7.01
CA MET A 238 -9.89 12.77 8.22
C MET A 238 -11.05 13.68 7.83
N ILE A 239 -12.26 13.28 8.19
CA ILE A 239 -13.48 14.09 7.99
C ILE A 239 -13.96 14.68 9.31
N GLY A 240 -14.76 15.75 9.25
CA GLY A 240 -15.27 16.45 10.44
C GLY A 240 -16.08 15.59 11.42
N SER A 241 -16.53 14.39 11.02
CA SER A 241 -17.20 13.42 11.91
C SER A 241 -16.25 12.71 12.89
N GLY A 242 -14.93 12.87 12.71
CA GLY A 242 -13.90 12.25 13.55
C GLY A 242 -13.55 10.81 13.18
N ARG A 243 -14.30 10.15 12.28
CA ARG A 243 -13.94 8.83 11.74
C ARG A 243 -13.17 9.00 10.43
N PRO A 244 -11.95 8.45 10.28
CA PRO A 244 -11.25 8.51 9.00
C PRO A 244 -12.00 7.72 7.92
N LEU A 245 -12.04 8.29 6.72
CA LEU A 245 -12.33 7.52 5.51
C LEU A 245 -11.08 6.73 5.15
N HIS A 246 -11.26 5.43 4.94
CA HIS A 246 -10.19 4.51 4.58
C HIS A 246 -10.73 3.44 3.62
N THR A 247 -9.94 3.11 2.62
CA THR A 247 -10.20 1.97 1.73
C THR A 247 -9.12 0.93 1.94
N SER A 248 -9.51 -0.33 2.18
CA SER A 248 -8.55 -1.37 2.48
C SER A 248 -7.71 -1.76 1.25
N PHE A 249 -6.48 -2.24 1.49
CA PHE A 249 -5.64 -2.74 0.41
C PHE A 249 -6.31 -3.85 -0.44
N PRO A 250 -6.94 -4.88 0.16
CA PRO A 250 -7.65 -5.89 -0.63
C PRO A 250 -8.74 -5.32 -1.52
N ASP A 251 -9.51 -4.34 -1.04
CA ASP A 251 -10.56 -3.69 -1.85
C ASP A 251 -9.94 -3.00 -3.08
N CYS A 252 -8.92 -2.15 -2.87
CA CYS A 252 -8.23 -1.47 -3.97
C CYS A 252 -7.58 -2.45 -4.95
N PHE A 253 -6.95 -3.52 -4.45
CA PHE A 253 -6.29 -4.52 -5.28
C PHE A 253 -7.31 -5.29 -6.14
N ILE A 254 -8.44 -5.67 -5.55
CA ILE A 254 -9.51 -6.38 -6.27
C ILE A 254 -10.12 -5.48 -7.34
N GLU A 255 -10.40 -4.21 -7.02
CA GLU A 255 -10.89 -3.22 -7.98
C GLU A 255 -9.93 -3.06 -9.16
N GLU A 256 -8.63 -2.92 -8.88
CA GLU A 256 -7.59 -2.77 -9.92
C GLU A 256 -7.52 -3.98 -10.86
N ILE A 257 -7.44 -5.21 -10.34
CA ILE A 257 -7.36 -6.40 -11.21
C ILE A 257 -8.67 -6.67 -11.95
N MET A 258 -9.81 -6.26 -11.39
CA MET A 258 -11.12 -6.33 -12.04
C MET A 258 -11.23 -5.33 -13.18
N ASP A 259 -10.77 -4.09 -12.98
CA ASP A 259 -10.76 -3.06 -14.01
C ASP A 259 -9.86 -3.47 -15.17
N ILE A 260 -8.65 -3.93 -14.89
CA ILE A 260 -7.73 -4.46 -15.93
C ILE A 260 -8.36 -5.67 -16.65
N ALA A 261 -9.03 -6.57 -15.93
CA ALA A 261 -9.70 -7.71 -16.55
C ALA A 261 -10.83 -7.29 -17.49
N ASN A 262 -11.59 -6.26 -17.12
CA ASN A 262 -12.67 -5.72 -17.95
C ASN A 262 -12.13 -4.92 -19.15
N ALA A 263 -11.09 -4.12 -18.95
CA ALA A 263 -10.51 -3.27 -19.97
C ALA A 263 -9.70 -4.08 -21.01
N HIS A 264 -8.85 -5.01 -20.55
CA HIS A 264 -7.86 -5.70 -21.40
C HIS A 264 -8.21 -7.17 -21.67
N ALA A 265 -9.39 -7.65 -21.21
CA ALA A 265 -9.76 -9.06 -21.25
C ALA A 265 -8.67 -9.99 -20.65
N THR A 266 -7.90 -9.47 -19.69
CA THR A 266 -6.77 -10.17 -19.08
C THR A 266 -7.09 -10.60 -17.66
N TYR A 267 -7.11 -11.92 -17.45
CA TYR A 267 -7.48 -12.54 -16.18
C TYR A 267 -6.29 -13.10 -15.41
N ARG A 268 -5.06 -12.85 -15.87
CA ARG A 268 -3.84 -13.42 -15.31
C ARG A 268 -2.86 -12.30 -15.01
N PHE A 269 -2.24 -12.37 -13.84
CA PHE A 269 -1.42 -11.30 -13.30
C PHE A 269 -0.15 -11.87 -12.69
N TYR A 270 0.99 -11.33 -13.09
CA TYR A 270 2.26 -11.48 -12.40
C TYR A 270 2.47 -10.29 -11.49
N ILE A 271 2.63 -10.55 -10.20
CA ILE A 271 2.87 -9.54 -9.19
C ILE A 271 4.35 -9.55 -8.85
N HIS A 272 4.98 -8.43 -9.14
CA HIS A 272 6.38 -8.13 -8.88
C HIS A 272 6.50 -7.20 -7.67
N ASP A 273 7.67 -7.26 -7.07
CA ASP A 273 8.07 -6.36 -6.00
C ASP A 273 8.67 -5.08 -6.57
N GLU A 274 8.11 -3.92 -6.19
CA GLU A 274 8.59 -2.59 -6.57
C GLU A 274 10.03 -2.35 -6.11
N ASP A 275 10.46 -2.92 -4.98
CA ASP A 275 11.84 -2.73 -4.50
C ASP A 275 12.85 -3.50 -5.36
N SER A 276 12.35 -4.43 -6.17
CA SER A 276 13.11 -5.38 -6.97
C SER A 276 12.92 -5.12 -8.46
N LEU A 277 12.93 -3.86 -8.91
CA LEU A 277 12.79 -3.48 -10.34
C LEU A 277 13.80 -4.18 -11.27
N ASN A 278 14.92 -4.67 -10.73
CA ASN A 278 15.92 -5.45 -11.48
C ASN A 278 15.64 -6.97 -11.48
N GLU A 279 14.75 -7.46 -10.62
CA GLU A 279 14.36 -8.86 -10.60
C GLU A 279 13.25 -9.12 -11.62
N ALA A 280 13.62 -9.82 -12.69
CA ALA A 280 12.66 -10.31 -13.69
C ALA A 280 11.64 -11.33 -13.12
N LYS A 281 11.77 -11.73 -11.85
CA LYS A 281 10.99 -12.82 -11.26
C LYS A 281 9.76 -12.29 -10.51
N PRO A 282 8.55 -12.76 -10.85
CA PRO A 282 7.36 -12.46 -10.05
C PRO A 282 7.42 -13.20 -8.72
N LEU A 283 6.88 -12.58 -7.67
CA LEU A 283 6.71 -13.21 -6.36
C LEU A 283 5.38 -13.97 -6.26
N LEU A 284 4.39 -13.55 -7.04
CA LEU A 284 3.06 -14.11 -7.01
C LEU A 284 2.45 -14.11 -8.42
N TYR A 285 1.83 -15.22 -8.79
CA TYR A 285 0.97 -15.31 -9.96
C TYR A 285 -0.47 -15.49 -9.49
N ILE A 286 -1.37 -14.67 -10.01
CA ILE A 286 -2.81 -14.74 -9.76
C ILE A 286 -3.54 -14.94 -11.08
N TRP A 287 -4.53 -15.83 -11.08
CA TRP A 287 -5.47 -16.04 -12.15
C TRP A 287 -6.89 -15.86 -11.60
N LEU A 288 -7.57 -14.82 -12.07
CA LEU A 288 -9.00 -14.59 -11.85
C LEU A 288 -9.79 -15.72 -12.50
N PHE A 289 -10.44 -16.53 -11.65
CA PHE A 289 -11.23 -17.68 -12.09
C PHE A 289 -12.72 -17.33 -12.17
N SER A 290 -13.22 -16.53 -11.22
CA SER A 290 -14.60 -16.07 -11.21
C SER A 290 -14.71 -14.76 -10.43
N THR A 291 -15.47 -13.81 -10.96
CA THR A 291 -15.47 -12.40 -10.53
C THR A 291 -16.74 -11.96 -9.80
N HIS A 292 -17.81 -12.75 -9.86
CA HIS A 292 -19.12 -12.42 -9.29
C HIS A 292 -19.62 -13.53 -8.38
N ILE A 293 -18.86 -13.84 -7.33
CA ILE A 293 -19.28 -14.81 -6.32
C ILE A 293 -19.86 -14.07 -5.13
N GLN A 294 -20.99 -14.58 -4.63
CA GLN A 294 -21.54 -14.17 -3.34
C GLN A 294 -21.26 -15.28 -2.33
N SER A 295 -20.55 -14.95 -1.25
CA SER A 295 -20.37 -15.88 -0.14
C SER A 295 -21.51 -15.75 0.85
N VAL A 296 -22.02 -16.90 1.31
CA VAL A 296 -23.07 -17.00 2.32
C VAL A 296 -22.57 -17.88 3.45
N ARG A 297 -22.49 -17.33 4.67
CA ARG A 297 -22.12 -18.09 5.87
C ARG A 297 -23.36 -18.60 6.58
N ILE A 298 -23.53 -19.92 6.61
CA ILE A 298 -24.59 -20.58 7.39
C ILE A 298 -24.08 -20.74 8.83
N ARG A 299 -24.82 -20.23 9.82
CA ARG A 299 -24.52 -20.45 11.25
C ARG A 299 -25.08 -21.80 11.69
N GLU A 300 -24.37 -22.48 12.59
CA GLU A 300 -24.72 -23.81 13.12
C GLU A 300 -26.13 -23.89 13.75
N THR A 301 -26.72 -22.76 14.15
CA THR A 301 -28.04 -22.70 14.78
C THR A 301 -29.22 -22.84 13.81
N GLY A 302 -28.98 -23.13 12.53
CA GLY A 302 -30.03 -23.28 11.50
C GLY A 302 -30.70 -21.95 11.08
N ARG A 303 -30.43 -20.85 11.78
CA ARG A 303 -30.85 -19.50 11.37
C ARG A 303 -29.82 -18.92 10.41
N VAL A 304 -30.16 -18.92 9.12
CA VAL A 304 -29.33 -18.34 8.07
C VAL A 304 -29.47 -16.81 8.11
N LYS A 305 -28.52 -16.10 8.71
CA LYS A 305 -28.29 -14.70 8.37
C LYS A 305 -27.39 -14.67 7.14
N VAL A 306 -28.00 -14.61 5.95
CA VAL A 306 -27.30 -14.47 4.68
C VAL A 306 -26.68 -13.07 4.64
N LYS A 307 -25.44 -12.92 5.11
CA LYS A 307 -24.65 -11.74 4.78
C LYS A 307 -23.96 -12.06 3.46
N GLN A 308 -24.57 -11.63 2.34
CA GLN A 308 -23.92 -11.72 1.04
C GLN A 308 -22.69 -10.82 1.07
N ARG A 309 -21.52 -11.40 0.90
CA ARG A 309 -20.28 -10.64 0.71
C ARG A 309 -19.79 -10.89 -0.71
N PRO A 310 -19.62 -9.84 -1.52
CA PRO A 310 -19.07 -9.98 -2.85
C PRO A 310 -17.63 -10.48 -2.75
N ALA A 311 -17.29 -11.39 -3.65
CA ALA A 311 -16.02 -12.08 -3.64
C ALA A 311 -15.61 -12.48 -5.06
N ILE A 312 -14.30 -12.63 -5.24
CA ILE A 312 -13.70 -13.22 -6.42
C ILE A 312 -13.01 -14.52 -6.02
N LYS A 313 -13.07 -15.53 -6.90
CA LYS A 313 -12.30 -16.76 -6.77
C LYS A 313 -11.07 -16.66 -7.63
N VAL A 314 -9.94 -16.95 -7.03
CA VAL A 314 -8.64 -16.85 -7.68
C VAL A 314 -7.87 -18.15 -7.55
N LEU A 315 -7.09 -18.45 -8.58
CA LEU A 315 -6.04 -19.45 -8.53
C LEU A 315 -4.71 -18.73 -8.41
N TYR A 316 -3.81 -19.21 -7.55
CA TYR A 316 -2.55 -18.54 -7.32
C TYR A 316 -1.39 -19.52 -7.15
N LYS A 317 -0.20 -19.02 -7.47
CA LYS A 317 1.09 -19.68 -7.22
C LYS A 317 2.06 -18.64 -6.64
N THR A 318 2.66 -18.98 -5.52
CA THR A 318 3.73 -18.19 -4.90
C THR A 318 5.07 -18.66 -5.42
N PHE A 319 6.00 -17.74 -5.60
CA PHE A 319 7.39 -18.04 -5.95
C PHE A 319 8.30 -17.54 -4.84
N HIS A 320 9.28 -18.35 -4.46
CA HIS A 320 10.36 -17.91 -3.61
C HIS A 320 11.45 -17.26 -4.46
N ARG A 321 12.12 -16.23 -3.93
CA ARG A 321 13.27 -15.60 -4.60
C ARG A 321 14.36 -16.61 -4.99
N ASN A 322 14.50 -17.66 -4.17
CA ASN A 322 15.46 -18.74 -4.37
C ASN A 322 14.98 -19.85 -5.31
N ASP A 323 13.76 -19.77 -5.85
CA ASP A 323 13.27 -20.80 -6.77
C ASP A 323 14.09 -20.77 -8.08
N PRO A 324 14.48 -21.96 -8.60
CA PRO A 324 15.17 -22.04 -9.87
C PRO A 324 14.29 -21.49 -11.00
N ILE A 325 14.90 -20.83 -11.98
CA ILE A 325 14.20 -20.15 -13.09
C ILE A 325 13.20 -21.08 -13.79
N ASN A 326 13.53 -22.37 -13.91
CA ASN A 326 12.68 -23.37 -14.56
C ASN A 326 11.35 -23.66 -13.83
N ASN A 327 11.19 -23.23 -12.57
CA ASN A 327 9.92 -23.37 -11.82
C ASN A 327 8.95 -22.22 -12.07
N HIS A 328 9.43 -21.13 -12.68
CA HIS A 328 8.58 -20.04 -13.12
C HIS A 328 7.86 -20.45 -14.40
N PRO A 329 6.55 -20.20 -14.51
CA PRO A 329 5.85 -20.36 -15.79
C PRO A 329 6.57 -19.55 -16.86
N ASP A 330 6.74 -20.14 -18.05
CA ASP A 330 7.35 -19.45 -19.19
C ASP A 330 6.63 -18.11 -19.42
N MET A 331 7.36 -17.03 -19.12
CA MET A 331 6.89 -15.64 -19.17
C MET A 331 6.86 -15.11 -20.61
N SER A 332 7.50 -15.80 -21.55
CA SER A 332 7.78 -15.27 -22.88
C SER A 332 6.63 -15.46 -23.88
N ASN A 333 5.61 -16.26 -23.56
CA ASN A 333 4.64 -16.71 -24.58
C ASN A 333 3.16 -16.80 -24.15
N LYS A 334 2.78 -16.26 -22.99
CA LYS A 334 1.36 -16.26 -22.60
C LYS A 334 0.69 -14.95 -22.98
N GLN A 335 0.10 -14.93 -24.19
CA GLN A 335 -0.92 -13.94 -24.54
C GLN A 335 -1.91 -13.80 -23.36
N ASN A 336 -2.20 -12.56 -22.96
CA ASN A 336 -3.15 -12.19 -21.91
C ASN A 336 -2.67 -12.47 -20.48
N THR A 337 -1.46 -12.01 -20.13
CA THR A 337 -1.00 -11.91 -18.74
C THR A 337 -0.38 -10.54 -18.48
N GLU A 338 -0.89 -9.84 -17.48
CA GLU A 338 -0.44 -8.49 -17.11
C GLU A 338 0.60 -8.53 -15.98
N ARG A 339 1.43 -7.49 -15.90
CA ARG A 339 2.42 -7.33 -14.83
C ARG A 339 2.02 -6.19 -13.91
N LEU A 340 1.91 -6.49 -12.62
CA LEU A 340 1.63 -5.53 -11.57
C LEU A 340 2.88 -5.40 -10.71
N TYR A 341 3.21 -4.17 -10.33
CA TYR A 341 4.29 -3.87 -9.40
C TYR A 341 3.67 -3.36 -8.11
N MET A 342 4.12 -3.91 -6.98
CA MET A 342 3.60 -3.55 -5.68
C MET A 342 4.73 -3.57 -4.65
N ALA A 343 4.63 -2.74 -3.62
CA ALA A 343 5.56 -2.79 -2.49
C ALA A 343 5.60 -4.19 -1.84
N SER A 344 6.82 -4.63 -1.45
CA SER A 344 7.09 -5.94 -0.85
C SER A 344 6.13 -6.34 0.27
N ASP A 345 5.83 -5.40 1.17
CA ASP A 345 4.95 -5.62 2.32
C ASP A 345 3.52 -5.98 1.90
N LEU A 346 3.01 -5.34 0.84
CA LEU A 346 1.69 -5.61 0.27
C LEU A 346 1.62 -6.96 -0.41
N VAL A 347 2.66 -7.37 -1.14
CA VAL A 347 2.73 -8.69 -1.77
C VAL A 347 2.70 -9.78 -0.69
N VAL A 348 3.49 -9.61 0.37
CA VAL A 348 3.50 -10.54 1.51
C VAL A 348 2.13 -10.57 2.20
N MET A 349 1.50 -9.41 2.43
CA MET A 349 0.15 -9.32 2.97
C MET A 349 -0.86 -10.08 2.10
N LEU A 350 -0.82 -9.88 0.78
CA LEU A 350 -1.71 -10.55 -0.17
C LEU A 350 -1.54 -12.06 -0.17
N ILE A 351 -0.30 -12.55 -0.15
CA ILE A 351 -0.01 -14.00 -0.06
C ILE A 351 -0.58 -14.59 1.23
N LYS A 352 -0.38 -13.91 2.37
CA LYS A 352 -0.94 -14.34 3.67
C LYS A 352 -2.47 -14.38 3.61
N LEU A 353 -3.10 -13.33 3.07
CA LEU A 353 -4.55 -13.25 2.92
C LEU A 353 -5.09 -14.38 2.03
N LEU A 354 -4.46 -14.64 0.89
CA LEU A 354 -4.82 -15.74 0.00
C LEU A 354 -4.72 -17.11 0.69
N HIS A 355 -3.70 -17.30 1.52
CA HIS A 355 -3.54 -18.54 2.26
C HIS A 355 -4.62 -18.74 3.32
N ILE A 356 -4.85 -17.73 4.16
CA ILE A 356 -5.89 -17.74 5.20
C ILE A 356 -7.26 -17.99 4.59
N ASN A 357 -7.64 -17.23 3.56
CA ASN A 357 -8.94 -17.40 2.93
C ASN A 357 -9.09 -18.76 2.24
N SER A 358 -8.01 -19.35 1.72
CA SER A 358 -8.04 -20.71 1.16
C SER A 358 -8.39 -21.73 2.25
N GLU A 359 -7.81 -21.59 3.44
CA GLU A 359 -8.03 -22.52 4.54
C GLU A 359 -9.40 -22.35 5.19
N GLU A 360 -9.82 -21.11 5.40
CA GLU A 360 -11.08 -20.81 6.09
C GLU A 360 -12.32 -20.96 5.20
N GLN A 361 -12.21 -20.66 3.90
CA GLN A 361 -13.37 -20.51 3.02
C GLN A 361 -13.56 -21.68 2.06
N LEU A 362 -12.52 -22.49 1.82
CA LEU A 362 -12.58 -23.60 0.87
C LEU A 362 -12.35 -24.95 1.57
N PRO A 363 -13.13 -25.99 1.23
CA PRO A 363 -12.88 -27.33 1.72
C PRO A 363 -11.54 -27.85 1.16
N ALA A 364 -10.84 -28.69 1.94
CA ALA A 364 -9.51 -29.21 1.60
C ALA A 364 -9.33 -29.69 0.12
N PRO A 365 -10.26 -30.47 -0.49
CA PRO A 365 -10.11 -30.90 -1.87
C PRO A 365 -10.17 -29.75 -2.90
N GLU A 366 -10.84 -28.63 -2.57
CA GLU A 366 -10.98 -27.49 -3.48
C GLU A 366 -9.84 -26.46 -3.35
N ARG A 367 -8.96 -26.60 -2.34
CA ARG A 367 -7.84 -25.68 -2.11
C ARG A 367 -6.75 -25.79 -3.18
N LYS A 368 -6.78 -26.82 -4.02
CA LYS A 368 -5.84 -27.01 -5.14
C LYS A 368 -6.57 -27.40 -6.41
N MET A 369 -6.21 -26.78 -7.52
CA MET A 369 -6.76 -27.08 -8.83
C MET A 369 -5.69 -26.88 -9.90
N LEU A 370 -5.48 -27.88 -10.75
CA LEU A 370 -4.50 -27.83 -11.86
C LEU A 370 -3.08 -27.40 -11.43
N GLY A 371 -2.65 -27.81 -10.23
CA GLY A 371 -1.34 -27.42 -9.68
C GLY A 371 -1.28 -26.01 -9.07
N PHE A 372 -2.37 -25.25 -9.10
CA PHE A 372 -2.50 -23.96 -8.42
C PHE A 372 -3.20 -24.12 -7.07
N LYS A 373 -2.92 -23.23 -6.14
CA LYS A 373 -3.73 -23.06 -4.93
C LYS A 373 -4.98 -22.24 -5.30
N ALA A 374 -6.12 -22.54 -4.71
CA ALA A 374 -7.34 -21.76 -4.88
C ALA A 374 -7.60 -20.90 -3.63
N SER A 375 -8.12 -19.70 -3.81
CA SER A 375 -8.56 -18.83 -2.71
C SER A 375 -9.76 -17.99 -3.12
N VAL A 376 -10.35 -17.33 -2.13
CA VAL A 376 -11.43 -16.36 -2.30
C VAL A 376 -10.96 -15.03 -1.74
N LEU A 377 -11.07 -13.97 -2.52
CA LEU A 377 -10.81 -12.61 -2.05
C LEU A 377 -12.13 -11.88 -1.93
N PHE A 378 -12.39 -11.33 -0.75
CA PHE A 378 -13.62 -10.59 -0.48
C PHE A 378 -13.38 -9.10 -0.62
N TYR A 379 -14.39 -8.41 -1.12
CA TYR A 379 -14.38 -6.96 -1.22
C TYR A 379 -15.66 -6.37 -0.65
N SER A 380 -15.65 -5.06 -0.42
CA SER A 380 -16.70 -4.34 0.29
C SER A 380 -17.87 -3.92 -0.62
N ARG A 381 -17.69 -3.95 -1.95
CA ARG A 381 -18.67 -3.48 -2.95
C ARG A 381 -19.10 -4.60 -3.88
N PRO A 382 -20.34 -4.65 -4.36
CA PRO A 382 -20.63 -5.33 -5.61
C PRO A 382 -20.07 -4.47 -6.76
N ALA A 383 -19.27 -5.07 -7.63
CA ALA A 383 -18.87 -4.46 -8.90
C ALA A 383 -20.08 -4.23 -9.81
#